data_AF-A0A6L9QEP6-F1
#
_entry.id   AF-A0A6L9QEP6-F1
#
_cell.length_a   1.000
_cell.length_b   1.000
_cell.length_c   1.000
_cell.angle_alpha   90.00
_cell.angle_beta   90.00
_cell.angle_gamma   90.00
#
_symmetry.space_group_name_H-M   'P 1'
#
loop_
_entity.id
_entity.type
_entity.pdbx_description
1 polymer ?
#
loop_
_entity_poly.entity_id
_entity_poly.type
_entity_poly.pdbx_seq_one_letter_code
_entity_poly.pdbx_strand_id
1 'polypeptide(L)' 'YTPAEHRRRGYGAAVTAAATTGALDAGADDVVLFTDLANPTSNGVYRRIGYRPVQDRVILVFD' A
#
# COMPACT_ATOMS: atom_id res chain seq x y z
N TYR A 1 -6.55 6.54 3.79
CA TYR A 1 -6.43 7.13 5.14
C TYR A 1 -7.25 6.32 6.13
N THR A 2 -6.78 6.15 7.37
CA THR A 2 -7.55 5.53 8.45
C THR A 2 -7.58 6.50 9.64
N PRO A 3 -8.77 7.02 10.03
CA PRO A 3 -8.92 7.87 11.21
C PRO A 3 -8.30 7.24 12.46
N ALA A 4 -7.77 8.05 13.36
CA ALA A 4 -6.94 7.58 14.48
C ALA A 4 -7.65 6.55 15.37
N GLU A 5 -8.91 6.82 15.69
CA GLU A 5 -9.85 5.99 16.44
C GLU A 5 -10.13 4.61 15.80
N HIS A 6 -9.87 4.49 14.49
CA HIS A 6 -10.07 3.29 13.69
C HIS A 6 -8.77 2.57 13.30
N ARG A 7 -7.59 3.09 13.70
CA ARG A 7 -6.30 2.46 13.42
C ARG A 7 -6.14 1.14 14.18
N ARG A 8 -5.22 0.29 13.69
CA ARG A 8 -4.90 -1.04 14.24
C ARG A 8 -6.06 -2.05 14.23
N ARG A 9 -7.11 -1.79 13.46
CA ARG A 9 -8.24 -2.71 13.21
C ARG A 9 -8.16 -3.45 11.87
N GLY A 10 -7.05 -3.29 11.14
CA GLY A 10 -6.84 -3.95 9.84
C GLY A 10 -7.48 -3.26 8.63
N TYR A 11 -8.23 -2.17 8.79
CA TYR A 11 -8.95 -1.54 7.67
C TYR A 11 -8.06 -1.13 6.49
N GLY A 12 -6.90 -0.53 6.75
CA GLY A 12 -5.96 -0.18 5.68
C GLY A 12 -5.50 -1.41 4.88
N ALA A 13 -5.17 -2.51 5.58
CA ALA A 13 -4.77 -3.76 4.93
C ALA A 13 -5.92 -4.36 4.11
N ALA A 14 -7.13 -4.39 4.67
CA ALA A 14 -8.31 -4.94 4.02
C ALA A 14 -8.68 -4.18 2.74
N VAL A 15 -8.69 -2.85 2.78
CA VAL A 15 -8.97 -2.02 1.60
C VAL A 15 -7.89 -2.21 0.54
N THR A 16 -6.60 -2.21 0.90
CA THR A 16 -5.53 -2.45 -0.07
C THR A 16 -5.62 -3.84 -0.69
N ALA A 17 -5.86 -4.88 0.09
CA ALA A 17 -6.02 -6.24 -0.43
C ALA A 17 -7.19 -6.35 -1.40
N ALA A 18 -8.35 -5.80 -1.03
CA ALA A 18 -9.54 -5.81 -1.90
C ALA A 18 -9.30 -5.05 -3.22
N ALA A 19 -8.64 -3.88 -3.18
CA ALA A 19 -8.28 -3.13 -4.37
C ALA A 19 -7.28 -3.89 -5.26
N THR A 20 -6.32 -4.59 -4.64
CA THR A 20 -5.34 -5.43 -5.34
C THR A 20 -6.03 -6.57 -6.08
N THR A 21 -6.88 -7.33 -5.37
CA THR A 21 -7.66 -8.42 -5.96
C THR A 21 -8.53 -7.91 -7.10
N GLY A 22 -9.24 -6.81 -6.90
CA GLY A 22 -10.08 -6.23 -7.97
C GLY A 22 -9.30 -5.81 -9.21
N ALA A 23 -8.08 -5.28 -9.07
CA ALA A 23 -7.24 -4.94 -10.21
C ALA A 23 -6.71 -6.18 -10.95
N LEU A 24 -6.28 -7.21 -10.22
CA LEU A 24 -5.82 -8.47 -10.81
C LEU A 24 -6.97 -9.20 -11.52
N ASP A 25 -8.15 -9.26 -10.91
CA ASP A 25 -9.36 -9.85 -11.50
C ASP A 25 -9.80 -9.12 -12.78
N ALA A 26 -9.49 -7.82 -12.88
CA ALA A 26 -9.72 -7.01 -14.08
C ALA A 26 -8.64 -7.21 -15.17
N GLY A 27 -7.66 -8.08 -14.95
CA GLY A 27 -6.62 -8.43 -15.93
C GLY A 27 -5.34 -7.61 -15.83
N ALA A 28 -5.08 -6.92 -14.72
CA ALA A 28 -3.77 -6.31 -14.49
C ALA A 28 -2.70 -7.39 -14.29
N ASP A 29 -1.56 -7.27 -14.98
CA ASP A 29 -0.41 -8.16 -14.78
C ASP A 29 0.26 -7.93 -13.41
N ASP A 30 0.32 -6.67 -12.98
CA ASP A 30 0.94 -6.23 -11.74
C ASP A 30 0.16 -5.09 -11.08
N VAL A 31 0.19 -5.05 -9.75
CA VAL A 31 -0.33 -3.92 -8.95
C VAL A 31 0.82 -3.31 -8.17
N VAL A 32 1.04 -2.02 -8.35
CA VAL A 32 2.13 -1.28 -7.71
C VAL A 32 1.57 -0.15 -6.87
N LEU A 33 2.16 0.06 -5.69
CA LEU A 33 1.89 1.22 -4.83
C LEU A 33 3.19 1.97 -4.54
N PHE A 34 3.05 3.26 -4.25
CA PHE A 34 4.10 4.08 -3.68
C PHE A 34 3.79 4.34 -2.22
N THR A 35 4.80 4.22 -1.38
CA THR A 35 4.68 4.39 0.07
C THR A 35 5.90 5.13 0.59
N ASP A 36 5.71 5.90 1.65
CA ASP A 36 6.79 6.52 2.38
C ASP A 36 7.70 5.43 3.00
N LEU A 37 8.98 5.45 2.63
CA LEU A 37 9.98 4.54 3.16
C LEU A 37 10.15 4.70 4.68
N ALA A 38 9.92 5.91 5.21
CA ALA A 38 10.01 6.21 6.63
C ALA A 38 8.81 5.69 7.45
N ASN A 39 7.78 5.10 6.82
CA ASN A 39 6.62 4.52 7.51
C ASN A 39 6.72 2.98 7.63
N PRO A 40 7.44 2.44 8.64
CA PRO A 40 7.63 1.00 8.79
C PRO A 40 6.32 0.24 9.06
N THR A 41 5.29 0.92 9.59
CA THR A 41 3.99 0.30 9.87
C THR A 41 3.28 -0.06 8.59
N SER A 42 3.09 0.91 7.68
CA SER A 42 2.48 0.66 6.37
C SER A 42 3.31 -0.32 5.55
N ASN A 43 4.64 -0.16 5.53
CA ASN A 43 5.55 -1.04 4.78
C ASN A 43 5.50 -2.49 5.29
N GLY A 44 5.28 -2.69 6.59
CA GLY A 44 5.04 -4.01 7.17
C GLY A 44 3.68 -4.60 6.77
N VAL A 45 2.63 -3.77 6.68
CA VAL A 45 1.30 -4.20 6.21
C VAL A 45 1.36 -4.66 4.75
N TYR A 46 1.95 -3.87 3.86
CA TYR A 46 2.04 -4.21 2.44
C TYR A 46 2.80 -5.53 2.21
N ARG A 47 3.92 -5.73 2.91
CA ARG A 47 4.66 -7.00 2.87
C ARG A 47 3.83 -8.19 3.33
N ARG A 48 3.04 -8.04 4.39
CA ARG A 48 2.19 -9.12 4.92
C ARG A 48 1.07 -9.53 3.95
N ILE A 49 0.60 -8.59 3.11
CA ILE A 49 -0.45 -8.86 2.12
C ILE A 49 0.11 -9.20 0.72
N GLY A 50 1.41 -9.48 0.60
CA GLY A 50 2.02 -10.04 -0.61
C GLY A 50 2.81 -9.05 -1.47
N TYR A 51 2.85 -7.76 -1.13
CA TYR A 51 3.71 -6.82 -1.85
C TYR A 51 5.19 -7.03 -1.50
N ARG A 52 6.06 -6.80 -2.48
CA ARG A 52 7.52 -6.81 -2.31
C ARG A 52 8.11 -5.44 -2.67
N PRO A 53 9.19 -5.00 -1.99
CA PRO A 53 9.94 -3.83 -2.43
C PRO A 53 10.51 -4.06 -3.84
N VAL A 54 10.41 -3.05 -4.70
CA VAL A 54 10.94 -3.08 -6.07
C VAL A 54 11.99 -2.00 -6.28
N GLN A 55 11.68 -0.76 -5.87
CA GLN A 55 12.57 0.38 -5.99
C GLN A 55 12.20 1.46 -4.97
N ASP A 56 13.19 2.21 -4.53
CA ASP A 56 13.00 3.43 -3.76
C ASP A 56 12.69 4.59 -4.70
N ARG A 57 11.85 5.53 -4.25
CA ARG A 57 11.48 6.71 -5.04
C ARG A 57 11.55 7.98 -4.20
N VAL A 58 11.90 9.08 -4.87
CA VAL A 58 11.84 10.44 -4.33
C VAL A 58 10.75 11.21 -5.07
N ILE A 59 9.98 12.00 -4.34
CA ILE A 59 9.02 12.96 -4.91
C ILE A 59 9.72 14.32 -4.95
N LEU A 60 9.84 14.90 -6.14
CA LEU A 60 10.36 16.25 -6.34
C LEU A 60 9.19 17.20 -6.60
N VAL A 61 9.14 18.30 -5.86
CA VAL A 61 8.14 19.37 -6.03
C VAL A 61 8.92 20.64 -6.36
N PHE A 62 8.50 21.33 -7.42
CA PHE A 62 9.05 22.62 -7.83
C PHE A 62 7.98 23.69 -7.63
N ASP A 63 8.40 24.90 -7.25
CA ASP A 63 7.54 26.07 -7.07
C ASP A 63 7.11 26.70 -8.40
#